data_AF-A0AAJ1ZYP2-F1
#
_entry.id   AF-A0AAJ1ZYP2-F1
#
_cell.length_a   1.000
_cell.length_b   1.000
_cell.length_c   1.000
_cell.angle_alpha   90.00
_cell.angle_beta   90.00
_cell.angle_gamma   90.00
#
_symmetry.space_group_name_H-M   'P 1'
#
loop_
_entity.id
_entity.type
_entity.pdbx_description
1 polymer ?
#
loop_
_entity_poly.entity_id
_entity_poly.type
_entity_poly.pdbx_seq_one_letter_code
_entity_poly.pdbx_strand_id
1 'polypeptide(L)'
;MPESPVRTTPDFPSALLERRFDLRDEAATLAFGERFARAIDETRKQTSAERFSGLQVQLIGDLGAGKTTLVRATLRALGHAGRVKSPTYTLVEPYSLDTPGGPLDVYHFDLYRFADPAEWADAGFREYFDRGAVCLIEWPQQAGGLLGVPDLVFELALPDESREVEEGRVLNARAFSETGKTCLERC
;
A
#
# COMPACT_ATOMS: atom_id res chain seq x y z
N MET A 1 1.52 27.22 10.88
CA MET A 1 1.45 26.06 9.96
C MET A 1 2.13 24.92 10.70
N PRO A 2 1.52 23.73 10.83
CA PRO A 2 2.24 22.63 11.43
C PRO A 2 3.43 22.32 10.51
N GLU A 3 4.61 22.20 11.10
CA GLU A 3 5.84 21.89 10.37
C GLU A 3 5.66 20.57 9.62
N SER A 4 6.12 20.51 8.37
CA SER A 4 6.16 19.26 7.60
C SER A 4 6.97 18.24 8.42
N PRO A 5 6.40 17.07 8.74
CA PRO A 5 7.11 16.09 9.56
C PRO A 5 8.37 15.67 8.82
N VAL A 6 9.50 15.69 9.54
CA VAL A 6 10.81 15.24 9.06
C VAL A 6 10.64 13.83 8.48
N ARG A 7 11.00 13.67 7.21
CA ARG A 7 10.93 12.41 6.45
C ARG A 7 11.97 11.41 6.97
N THR A 8 11.75 10.81 8.13
CA THR A 8 12.49 9.60 8.50
C THR A 8 11.70 8.42 7.98
N THR A 9 12.11 7.89 6.83
CA THR A 9 11.75 6.54 6.41
C THR A 9 12.06 5.61 7.59
N PRO A 10 11.12 4.77 8.06
CA PRO A 10 11.42 3.86 9.15
C PRO A 10 12.63 3.00 8.79
N ASP A 11 13.51 2.76 9.77
CA ASP A 11 14.70 1.92 9.58
C ASP A 11 14.26 0.45 9.52
N PHE A 12 13.94 0.00 8.31
CA PHE A 12 13.58 -1.39 8.03
C PHE A 12 14.83 -2.25 7.88
N PRO A 13 14.77 -3.56 8.15
CA PRO A 13 15.83 -4.48 7.75
C PRO A 13 16.08 -4.41 6.24
N SER A 14 17.21 -4.92 5.76
CA SER A 14 17.48 -4.99 4.32
C SER A 14 16.33 -5.65 3.56
N ALA A 15 15.87 -5.00 2.49
CA ALA A 15 14.82 -5.54 1.65
C ALA A 15 15.27 -6.86 1.00
N LEU A 16 14.36 -7.83 0.91
CA LEU A 16 14.55 -9.10 0.22
C LEU A 16 14.53 -8.92 -1.30
N LEU A 17 13.82 -7.89 -1.78
CA LEU A 17 13.73 -7.53 -3.19
C LEU A 17 13.43 -6.04 -3.34
N GLU A 18 14.10 -5.40 -4.30
CA GLU A 18 13.82 -4.03 -4.71
C GLU A 18 13.56 -3.96 -6.22
N ARG A 19 12.59 -3.13 -6.61
CA ARG A 19 12.22 -2.86 -8.00
C ARG A 19 11.86 -1.40 -8.18
N ARG A 20 12.21 -0.85 -9.33
CA ARG A 20 11.84 0.50 -9.76
C ARG A 20 10.94 0.43 -10.98
N PHE A 21 9.85 1.18 -10.96
CA PHE A 21 8.90 1.30 -12.06
C PHE A 21 8.77 2.77 -12.45
N ASP A 22 8.99 3.08 -13.73
CA ASP A 22 8.70 4.42 -14.28
C ASP A 22 7.24 4.44 -14.76
N LEU A 23 6.37 5.10 -13.99
CA LEU A 23 4.94 5.23 -14.27
C LEU A 23 4.72 6.55 -15.03
N ARG A 24 4.78 6.51 -16.36
CA ARG A 24 4.89 7.73 -17.19
C ARG A 24 3.68 8.66 -17.13
N ASP A 25 2.53 8.16 -16.73
CA ASP A 25 1.27 8.89 -16.65
C ASP A 25 0.31 8.22 -15.63
N GLU A 26 -0.90 8.76 -15.51
CA GLU A 26 -1.94 8.16 -14.66
C GLU A 26 -2.29 6.73 -15.13
N ALA A 27 -2.37 6.49 -16.44
CA ALA A 27 -2.70 5.17 -16.99
C ALA A 27 -1.67 4.10 -16.59
N ALA A 28 -0.38 4.42 -16.57
CA ALA A 28 0.68 3.55 -16.09
C ALA A 28 0.54 3.24 -14.58
N THR A 29 0.09 4.22 -13.79
CA THR A 29 -0.22 4.01 -12.37
C THR A 29 -1.41 3.07 -12.19
N LEU A 30 -2.48 3.25 -12.98
CA LEU A 30 -3.63 2.35 -12.98
C LEU A 30 -3.23 0.92 -13.37
N ALA A 31 -2.44 0.78 -14.44
CA ALA A 31 -1.95 -0.51 -14.91
C ALA A 31 -1.05 -1.21 -13.88
N PHE A 32 -0.24 -0.45 -13.13
CA PHE A 32 0.53 -1.03 -12.02
C PHE A 32 -0.40 -1.54 -10.90
N GLY A 33 -1.43 -0.80 -10.52
CA GLY A 33 -2.44 -1.26 -9.55
C GLY A 33 -3.16 -2.53 -9.99
N GLU A 34 -3.49 -2.64 -11.29
CA GLU A 34 -4.08 -3.86 -11.86
C GLU A 34 -3.12 -5.07 -11.79
N ARG A 35 -1.84 -4.88 -12.12
CA ARG A 35 -0.83 -5.95 -11.99
C ARG A 35 -0.64 -6.36 -10.54
N PHE A 36 -0.61 -5.39 -9.63
CA PHE A 36 -0.48 -5.66 -8.21
C PHE A 36 -1.68 -6.44 -7.65
N ALA A 37 -2.91 -6.09 -8.04
CA ALA A 37 -4.10 -6.86 -7.68
C ALA A 37 -4.02 -8.32 -8.14
N ARG A 38 -3.59 -8.57 -9.39
CA ARG A 38 -3.37 -9.94 -9.89
C ARG A 38 -2.30 -10.68 -9.10
N ALA A 39 -1.20 -9.99 -8.77
CA ALA A 39 -0.13 -10.56 -7.96
C ALA A 39 -0.61 -10.98 -6.56
N ILE A 40 -1.48 -10.20 -5.92
CA ILE A 40 -2.12 -10.56 -4.64
C ILE A 40 -2.92 -11.85 -4.80
N ASP A 41 -3.82 -11.92 -5.78
CA ASP A 41 -4.65 -13.10 -5.99
C ASP A 41 -3.86 -14.35 -6.35
N GLU A 42 -2.83 -14.22 -7.19
CA GLU A 42 -1.95 -15.34 -7.53
C GLU A 42 -1.13 -15.83 -6.33
N THR A 43 -0.67 -14.91 -5.48
CA THR A 43 0.05 -15.25 -4.24
C THR A 43 -0.86 -15.97 -3.26
N ARG A 44 -2.10 -15.53 -3.11
CA ARG A 44 -3.11 -16.18 -2.25
C ARG A 44 -3.50 -17.59 -2.72
N LYS A 45 -3.49 -17.84 -4.03
CA LYS A 45 -3.81 -19.15 -4.62
C LYS A 45 -2.70 -20.19 -4.50
N GLN A 46 -1.48 -19.77 -4.15
CA GLN A 46 -0.36 -20.71 -4.10
C GLN A 46 -0.53 -21.71 -2.96
N THR A 47 -0.47 -22.98 -3.31
CA THR A 47 -0.48 -24.12 -2.38
C THR A 47 0.90 -24.36 -1.76
N SER A 48 1.56 -23.30 -1.30
CA SER A 48 2.79 -23.43 -0.51
C SER A 48 2.45 -24.04 0.86
N ALA A 49 3.45 -24.64 1.52
CA ALA A 49 3.32 -25.13 2.90
C ALA A 49 2.91 -24.01 3.88
N GLU A 50 3.19 -22.76 3.53
CA GLU A 50 2.79 -21.58 4.28
C GLU A 50 1.54 -20.95 3.64
N ARG A 51 0.46 -20.87 4.44
CA ARG A 51 -0.80 -20.23 4.06
C ARG A 51 -0.61 -18.71 4.05
N PHE A 52 -1.19 -18.03 3.07
CA PHE A 52 -1.26 -16.56 3.05
C PHE A 52 -1.83 -16.03 4.38
N SER A 53 -1.01 -15.27 5.11
CA SER A 53 -1.31 -14.72 6.44
C SER A 53 -1.69 -13.24 6.43
N GLY A 54 -1.78 -12.64 5.25
CA GLY A 54 -2.06 -11.22 5.05
C GLY A 54 -1.01 -10.55 4.18
N LEU A 55 -1.22 -9.27 3.88
CA LEU A 55 -0.23 -8.43 3.19
C LEU A 55 -0.35 -6.99 3.66
N GLN A 56 0.66 -6.49 4.37
CA GLN A 56 0.80 -5.10 4.79
C GLN A 56 1.62 -4.31 3.77
N VAL A 57 0.96 -3.35 3.11
CA VAL A 57 1.55 -2.49 2.08
C VAL A 57 1.57 -1.04 2.58
N GLN A 58 2.75 -0.47 2.72
CA GLN A 58 2.96 0.90 3.12
C GLN A 58 3.22 1.80 1.89
N LEU A 59 2.36 2.79 1.67
CA LEU A 59 2.44 3.75 0.58
C LEU A 59 3.01 5.08 1.07
N ILE A 60 4.21 5.40 0.59
CA ILE A 60 4.96 6.61 0.94
C ILE A 60 5.02 7.51 -0.29
N GLY A 61 4.96 8.83 -0.08
CA GLY A 61 5.07 9.81 -1.14
C GLY A 61 4.39 11.11 -0.74
N ASP A 62 4.74 12.19 -1.42
CA ASP A 62 4.19 13.51 -1.14
C ASP A 62 2.69 13.63 -1.43
N LEU A 63 2.09 14.75 -1.01
CA LEU A 63 0.73 15.09 -1.42
C LEU A 63 0.70 15.20 -2.95
N GLY A 64 -0.24 14.50 -3.58
CA GLY A 64 -0.33 14.44 -5.05
C GLY A 64 0.59 13.41 -5.73
N ALA A 65 1.40 12.65 -4.98
CA ALA A 65 2.27 11.60 -5.53
C ALA A 65 1.51 10.41 -6.15
N GLY A 66 0.20 10.30 -5.92
CA GLY A 66 -0.65 9.27 -6.54
C GLY A 66 -0.95 8.04 -5.68
N LYS A 67 -0.64 8.07 -4.37
CA LYS A 67 -0.93 6.99 -3.41
C LYS A 67 -2.38 6.49 -3.49
N THR A 68 -3.37 7.37 -3.29
CA THR A 68 -4.79 6.99 -3.40
C THR A 68 -5.20 6.54 -4.81
N THR A 69 -4.55 7.04 -5.86
CA THR A 69 -4.79 6.58 -7.25
C THR A 69 -4.37 5.12 -7.40
N LEU A 70 -3.20 4.76 -6.87
CA LEU A 70 -2.72 3.38 -6.84
C LEU A 70 -3.65 2.48 -6.01
N VAL A 71 -4.03 2.89 -4.80
CA VAL A 71 -4.98 2.13 -3.96
C VAL A 71 -6.30 1.88 -4.69
N ARG A 72 -6.86 2.91 -5.31
CA ARG A 72 -8.10 2.82 -6.09
C ARG A 72 -7.98 1.85 -7.26
N ALA A 73 -6.87 1.91 -8.00
CA ALA A 73 -6.62 1.00 -9.11
C ALA A 73 -6.58 -0.46 -8.64
N THR A 74 -5.83 -0.73 -7.56
CA THR A 74 -5.74 -2.07 -6.94
C THR A 74 -7.11 -2.57 -6.48
N LEU A 75 -7.86 -1.78 -5.72
CA LEU A 75 -9.19 -2.17 -5.23
C LEU A 75 -10.18 -2.47 -6.35
N ARG A 76 -10.19 -1.64 -7.42
CA ARG A 76 -11.03 -1.89 -8.59
C ARG A 76 -10.67 -3.19 -9.29
N ALA A 77 -9.38 -3.44 -9.46
CA ALA A 77 -8.89 -4.66 -10.09
C ALA A 77 -9.15 -5.92 -9.23
N LEU A 78 -9.23 -5.78 -7.91
CA LEU A 78 -9.68 -6.82 -6.97
C LEU A 78 -11.21 -7.00 -6.94
N GLY A 79 -11.97 -6.24 -7.74
CA GLY A 79 -13.42 -6.42 -7.91
C GLY A 79 -14.29 -5.37 -7.22
N HIS A 80 -13.72 -4.34 -6.57
CA HIS A 80 -14.53 -3.28 -5.99
C HIS A 80 -15.13 -2.36 -7.07
N ALA A 81 -16.46 -2.37 -7.20
CA ALA A 81 -17.18 -1.53 -8.17
C ALA A 81 -17.57 -0.14 -7.63
N GLY A 82 -17.43 0.09 -6.33
CA GLY A 82 -17.83 1.32 -5.66
C GLY A 82 -16.83 2.47 -5.81
N ARG A 83 -17.15 3.58 -5.13
CA ARG A 83 -16.30 4.77 -5.11
C ARG A 83 -15.23 4.61 -4.03
N VAL A 84 -13.97 4.53 -4.45
CA VAL A 84 -12.81 4.59 -3.54
C VAL A 84 -12.37 6.04 -3.36
N LYS A 85 -12.43 6.53 -2.12
CA LYS A 85 -11.83 7.79 -1.68
C LYS A 85 -10.78 7.49 -0.62
N SER A 86 -9.86 8.43 -0.39
CA SER A 86 -9.01 8.37 0.79
C SER A 86 -9.87 8.54 2.06
N PRO A 87 -9.73 7.65 3.05
CA PRO A 87 -10.42 7.74 4.35
C PRO A 87 -9.72 8.71 5.31
N THR A 88 -9.28 9.88 4.85
CA THR A 88 -8.48 10.82 5.67
C THR A 88 -9.10 11.18 7.03
N TYR A 89 -10.44 11.15 7.14
CA TYR A 89 -11.16 11.48 8.38
C TYR A 89 -11.61 10.26 9.18
N THR A 90 -11.90 9.13 8.52
CA THR A 90 -12.26 7.88 9.18
C THR A 90 -11.04 7.03 9.52
N LEU A 91 -9.87 7.42 9.03
CA LEU A 91 -8.56 6.75 9.08
C LEU A 91 -8.51 5.40 8.37
N VAL A 92 -9.59 4.63 8.37
CA VAL A 92 -9.72 3.34 7.71
C VAL A 92 -11.05 3.24 6.94
N GLU A 93 -11.02 2.56 5.81
CA GLU A 93 -12.20 2.11 5.06
C GLU A 93 -12.05 0.60 4.77
N PRO A 94 -12.99 -0.24 5.24
CA PRO A 94 -12.98 -1.68 4.97
C PRO A 94 -13.66 -2.01 3.62
N TYR A 95 -13.12 -3.02 2.93
CA TYR A 95 -13.66 -3.55 1.69
C TYR A 95 -13.68 -5.08 1.73
N SER A 96 -14.86 -5.68 1.76
CA SER A 96 -15.01 -7.13 1.59
C SER A 96 -15.25 -7.45 0.11
N LEU A 97 -14.34 -8.21 -0.49
CA LEU A 97 -14.26 -8.45 -1.92
C LEU A 97 -14.37 -9.95 -2.24
N ASP A 98 -15.15 -10.27 -3.26
CA ASP A 98 -15.19 -11.60 -3.86
C ASP A 98 -14.20 -11.67 -5.02
N THR A 99 -12.98 -12.11 -4.76
CA THR A 99 -11.94 -12.22 -5.79
C THR A 99 -11.91 -13.62 -6.40
N PRO A 100 -11.28 -13.81 -7.58
CA PRO A 100 -11.03 -15.14 -8.15
C PRO A 100 -10.25 -16.09 -7.22
N GLY A 101 -9.55 -15.58 -6.19
CA GLY A 101 -8.85 -16.35 -5.16
C GLY A 101 -9.70 -16.70 -3.94
N GLY A 102 -10.98 -16.35 -3.94
CA GLY A 102 -11.89 -16.44 -2.79
C GLY A 102 -12.03 -15.12 -2.03
N PRO A 103 -12.89 -15.07 -1.00
CA PRO A 103 -13.20 -13.84 -0.27
C PRO A 103 -11.93 -13.22 0.31
N LEU A 104 -11.83 -11.90 0.20
CA LEU A 104 -10.70 -11.11 0.67
C LEU A 104 -11.21 -9.84 1.34
N ASP A 105 -10.78 -9.61 2.57
CA ASP A 105 -10.90 -8.29 3.19
C ASP A 105 -9.67 -7.45 2.84
N VAL A 106 -9.94 -6.21 2.43
CA VAL A 106 -8.93 -5.17 2.19
C VAL A 106 -9.26 -3.99 3.09
N TYR A 107 -8.27 -3.48 3.82
CA TYR A 107 -8.39 -2.29 4.64
C TYR A 107 -7.54 -1.19 4.03
N HIS A 108 -8.17 -0.10 3.62
CA HIS A 108 -7.47 1.11 3.16
C HIS A 108 -7.32 2.03 4.36
N PHE A 109 -6.08 2.30 4.76
CA PHE A 109 -5.76 3.30 5.77
C PHE A 109 -5.23 4.57 5.12
N ASP A 110 -5.65 5.73 5.63
CA ASP A 110 -4.98 7.00 5.37
C ASP A 110 -4.70 7.69 6.72
N LEU A 111 -3.42 7.66 7.09
CA LEU A 111 -2.97 8.16 8.39
C LEU A 111 -2.52 9.62 8.34
N TYR A 112 -2.78 10.37 7.26
CA TYR A 112 -2.34 11.76 7.12
C TYR A 112 -2.73 12.66 8.30
N ARG A 113 -3.88 12.38 8.94
CA ARG A 113 -4.40 13.11 10.10
C ARG A 113 -4.27 12.33 11.42
N PHE A 114 -3.62 11.18 11.41
CA PHE A 114 -3.35 10.43 12.62
C PHE A 114 -2.35 11.21 13.47
N ALA A 115 -2.76 11.63 14.66
CA ALA A 115 -2.01 12.57 15.48
C ALA A 115 -1.53 11.96 16.81
N ASP A 116 -2.25 10.97 17.36
CA ASP A 116 -1.94 10.38 18.66
C ASP A 116 -1.79 8.85 18.56
N PRO A 117 -0.59 8.30 18.85
CA PRO A 117 -0.36 6.88 19.04
C PRO A 117 -1.37 6.15 19.94
N ALA A 118 -1.96 6.82 20.93
CA ALA A 118 -2.98 6.21 21.81
C ALA A 118 -4.23 5.78 21.04
N GLU A 119 -4.62 6.53 20.01
CA GLU A 119 -5.74 6.19 19.12
C GLU A 119 -5.54 4.84 18.43
N TRP A 120 -4.28 4.39 18.25
CA TRP A 120 -3.98 3.10 17.62
C TRP A 120 -4.58 1.92 18.38
N ALA A 121 -4.43 1.95 19.72
CA ALA A 121 -4.95 0.91 20.59
C ALA A 121 -6.47 1.06 20.77
N ASP A 122 -6.94 2.29 21.01
CA ASP A 122 -8.34 2.57 21.28
C ASP A 122 -9.24 2.29 20.07
N ALA A 123 -8.75 2.54 18.84
CA ALA A 123 -9.45 2.23 17.60
C ALA A 123 -9.34 0.76 17.18
N GLY A 124 -8.54 -0.05 17.89
CA GLY A 124 -8.38 -1.48 17.61
C GLY A 124 -7.65 -1.79 16.30
N PHE A 125 -6.83 -0.87 15.76
CA PHE A 125 -6.24 -1.02 14.43
C PHE A 125 -5.36 -2.27 14.29
N ARG A 126 -4.70 -2.67 15.38
CA ARG A 126 -3.85 -3.86 15.41
C ARG A 126 -4.58 -5.12 14.93
N GLU A 127 -5.87 -5.25 15.21
CA GLU A 127 -6.63 -6.43 14.84
C GLU A 127 -6.80 -6.60 13.32
N TYR A 128 -6.66 -5.55 12.52
CA TYR A 128 -6.79 -5.65 11.06
C TYR A 128 -5.61 -6.37 10.41
N PHE A 129 -4.42 -6.25 10.99
CA PHE A 129 -3.18 -6.80 10.44
C PHE A 129 -3.06 -8.31 10.67
N ASP A 130 -3.70 -8.85 11.70
CA ASP A 130 -3.59 -10.25 12.10
C ASP A 130 -4.66 -11.18 11.46
N ARG A 131 -5.45 -10.69 10.50
CA ARG A 131 -6.65 -11.39 9.98
C ARG A 131 -6.51 -12.06 8.61
N GLY A 132 -5.31 -12.15 8.03
CA GLY A 132 -5.18 -12.66 6.65
C GLY A 132 -5.64 -11.65 5.59
N ALA A 133 -5.85 -10.40 5.98
CA ALA A 133 -6.33 -9.32 5.13
C ALA A 133 -5.18 -8.61 4.39
N VAL A 134 -5.53 -7.84 3.37
CA VAL A 134 -4.60 -6.89 2.74
C VAL A 134 -4.80 -5.52 3.37
N CYS A 135 -3.73 -4.92 3.89
CA CYS A 135 -3.77 -3.56 4.44
C CYS A 135 -2.99 -2.62 3.52
N LEU A 136 -3.66 -1.61 2.94
CA LEU A 136 -3.07 -0.58 2.10
C LEU A 136 -2.99 0.71 2.89
N ILE A 137 -1.79 1.12 3.30
CA ILE A 137 -1.59 2.19 4.29
C ILE A 137 -0.93 3.40 3.66
N GLU A 138 -1.68 4.48 3.48
CA GLU A 138 -1.11 5.78 3.12
C GLU A 138 -0.57 6.50 4.37
N TRP A 139 0.55 7.21 4.20
CA TRP A 139 1.21 7.98 5.27
C TRP A 139 1.65 7.15 6.49
N PRO A 140 2.29 5.99 6.30
CA PRO A 140 2.67 5.08 7.38
C PRO A 140 3.57 5.74 8.44
N GLN A 141 4.33 6.76 8.07
CA GLN A 141 5.21 7.49 8.98
C GLN A 141 4.48 8.14 10.17
N GLN A 142 3.17 8.40 10.06
CA GLN A 142 2.38 8.98 11.15
C GLN A 142 2.16 7.98 12.30
N ALA A 143 2.03 6.69 11.98
CA ALA A 143 1.99 5.62 12.99
C ALA A 143 3.38 5.08 13.35
N GLY A 144 4.39 5.29 12.50
CA GLY A 144 5.78 4.92 12.77
C GLY A 144 5.93 3.44 13.16
N GLY A 145 6.63 3.19 14.27
CA GLY A 145 6.90 1.83 14.76
C GLY A 145 5.66 1.01 15.17
N LEU A 146 4.48 1.63 15.31
CA LEU A 146 3.24 0.92 15.63
C LEU A 146 2.80 -0.06 14.53
N LEU A 147 3.22 0.19 13.29
CA LEU A 147 2.92 -0.64 12.12
C LEU A 147 3.80 -1.90 12.00
N GLY A 148 4.87 -2.00 12.81
CA GLY A 148 5.87 -3.05 12.63
C GLY A 148 6.55 -3.03 11.25
N VAL A 149 7.15 -4.15 10.87
CA VAL A 149 7.82 -4.32 9.57
C VAL A 149 6.76 -4.67 8.51
N PRO A 150 6.63 -3.90 7.42
CA PRO A 150 5.66 -4.19 6.36
C PRO A 150 6.12 -5.36 5.48
N ASP A 151 5.20 -5.98 4.76
CA ASP A 151 5.55 -6.91 3.68
C ASP A 151 6.10 -6.14 2.47
N LEU A 152 5.51 -4.99 2.17
CA LEU A 152 5.84 -4.14 1.03
C LEU A 152 5.85 -2.66 1.39
N VAL A 153 6.81 -1.93 0.82
CA VAL A 153 6.83 -0.47 0.79
C VAL A 153 6.80 -0.02 -0.67
N PHE A 154 5.82 0.82 -1.01
CA PHE A 154 5.72 1.52 -2.29
C PHE A 154 5.95 3.00 -2.08
N GLU A 155 7.10 3.48 -2.55
CA GLU A 155 7.47 4.89 -2.48
C GLU A 155 7.25 5.55 -3.84
N LEU A 156 6.27 6.46 -3.90
CA LEU A 156 5.92 7.23 -5.08
C LEU A 156 6.57 8.61 -5.02
N ALA A 157 7.44 8.89 -5.98
CA ALA A 157 8.07 10.19 -6.17
C ALA A 157 7.54 10.86 -7.44
N LEU A 158 7.39 12.19 -7.36
CA LEU A 158 7.24 13.02 -8.55
C LEU A 158 8.56 12.94 -9.37
N PRO A 159 8.50 13.05 -10.71
CA PRO A 159 9.70 13.14 -11.51
C PRO A 159 10.42 14.44 -11.16
N ASP A 160 11.75 14.41 -11.24
CA ASP A 160 12.55 15.63 -11.14
C ASP A 160 12.07 16.67 -12.17
N GLU A 161 12.05 17.95 -11.82
CA GLU A 161 11.55 19.05 -12.68
C GLU A 161 12.26 19.14 -14.05
N SER A 162 13.39 18.45 -14.21
CA SER A 162 14.16 18.33 -15.45
C SER A 162 13.59 17.33 -16.47
N ARG A 163 12.60 16.51 -16.10
CA ARG A 163 11.94 15.58 -17.02
C ARG A 163 10.68 16.25 -17.57
N GLU A 164 10.56 16.35 -18.90
CA GLU A 164 9.43 16.95 -19.64
C GLU A 164 8.05 16.28 -19.40
N VAL A 165 7.93 15.36 -18.45
CA VAL A 165 6.72 14.58 -18.20
C VAL A 165 6.06 15.09 -16.92
N GLU A 166 5.26 16.14 -17.03
CA GLU A 166 4.54 16.82 -15.94
C GLU A 166 3.64 15.85 -15.11
N GLU A 167 3.23 14.71 -15.70
CA GLU A 167 2.27 13.78 -15.10
C GLU A 167 2.86 12.44 -14.62
N GLY A 168 4.15 12.19 -14.84
CA GLY A 168 4.77 10.90 -14.51
C GLY A 168 5.02 10.68 -13.01
N ARG A 169 5.29 9.45 -12.59
CA ARG A 169 5.74 9.08 -11.23
C ARG A 169 6.85 8.03 -11.33
N VAL A 170 7.69 7.97 -10.32
CA VAL A 170 8.61 6.85 -10.10
C VAL A 170 8.11 6.10 -8.87
N LEU A 171 7.88 4.79 -9.02
CA LEU A 171 7.54 3.92 -7.90
C LEU A 171 8.75 3.04 -7.57
N ASN A 172 9.32 3.23 -6.38
CA ASN A 172 10.32 2.34 -5.81
C ASN A 172 9.61 1.38 -4.87
N ALA A 173 9.60 0.10 -5.23
CA ALA A 173 8.99 -0.97 -4.47
C ALA A 173 10.07 -1.77 -3.74
N ARG A 174 9.84 -2.05 -2.45
CA ARG A 174 10.73 -2.85 -1.60
C ARG A 174 9.90 -3.89 -0.86
N ALA A 175 10.38 -5.13 -0.82
CA ALA A 175 9.74 -6.23 -0.11
C ALA A 175 10.58 -6.67 1.10
N PHE A 176 9.95 -6.92 2.24
CA PHE A 176 10.62 -7.33 3.49
C PHE A 176 10.12 -8.66 4.06
N SER A 177 9.16 -9.29 3.39
CA SER A 177 8.72 -10.66 3.69
C SER A 177 8.70 -11.52 2.42
N GLU A 178 8.68 -12.84 2.57
CA GLU A 178 8.57 -13.75 1.41
C GLU A 178 7.25 -13.59 0.67
N THR A 179 6.15 -13.28 1.37
CA THR A 179 4.84 -12.98 0.77
C THR A 179 4.89 -11.69 -0.05
N GLY A 180 5.48 -10.63 0.51
CA GLY A 180 5.69 -9.36 -0.18
C GLY A 180 6.59 -9.54 -1.40
N LYS A 181 7.69 -10.29 -1.27
CA LYS A 181 8.61 -10.59 -2.36
C LYS A 181 7.92 -11.35 -3.49
N THR A 182 7.17 -12.38 -3.16
CA THR A 182 6.39 -13.18 -4.13
C THR A 182 5.38 -12.32 -4.88
N CYS A 183 4.70 -11.41 -4.19
CA CYS A 183 3.81 -10.44 -4.85
C CYS A 183 4.60 -9.51 -5.79
N LEU A 184 5.73 -8.96 -5.33
CA LEU A 184 6.52 -8.00 -6.10
C LEU A 184 7.18 -8.61 -7.34
N GLU A 185 7.56 -9.89 -7.30
CA GLU A 185 8.08 -10.62 -8.47
C GLU A 185 7.06 -10.77 -9.60
N ARG A 186 5.76 -10.63 -9.29
CA ARG A 186 4.65 -10.73 -10.24
C ARG A 186 4.17 -9.37 -10.77
N CYS A 187 4.79 -8.28 -10.34
CA CYS A 187 4.41 -6.90 -10.68
C CYS A 187 5.16 -6.32 -11.90
#